data_AF-A0A382Z0H5-F1
#
_entry.id   AF-A0A382Z0H5-F1
#
_cell.length_a   1.000
_cell.length_b   1.000
_cell.length_c   1.000
_cell.angle_alpha   90.00
_cell.angle_beta   90.00
_cell.angle_gamma   90.00
#
_symmetry.space_group_name_H-M   'P 1'
#
loop_
_entity.id
_entity.type
_entity.pdbx_description
1 polymer ?
#
loop_
_entity_poly.entity_id
_entity_poly.type
_entity_poly.pdbx_seq_one_letter_code
_entity_poly.pdbx_strand_id
1 'polypeptide(L)'
;MNMAIPRLSPLACLFVFASTTTASPAADSPIQVFILAGQSNMEGQGVVAYDHPKYYNGGKGNLVWSMKNSKSAALMKHLRDGAGKWVERDDVRISFKDQREVRTG
;
A
#
# COMPACT_ATOMS: atom_id res chain seq x y z
N MET A 1 58.49 52.09 -9.36
CA MET A 1 58.07 50.68 -9.60
C MET A 1 56.62 50.57 -9.17
N ASN A 2 55.71 50.47 -10.14
CA ASN A 2 54.27 50.45 -9.94
C ASN A 2 53.83 49.08 -9.41
N MET A 3 53.09 49.05 -8.30
CA MET A 3 52.43 47.84 -7.82
C MET A 3 50.93 48.01 -7.99
N ALA A 4 50.37 47.21 -8.90
CA ALA A 4 48.97 47.26 -9.31
C ALA A 4 48.05 46.70 -8.21
N ILE A 5 46.96 47.42 -7.95
CA ILE A 5 45.86 46.98 -7.07
C ILE A 5 44.96 46.03 -7.89
N PRO A 6 44.71 44.79 -7.45
CA PRO A 6 43.77 43.92 -8.14
C PRO A 6 42.33 44.36 -7.82
N ARG A 7 41.55 44.55 -8.88
CA ARG A 7 40.15 44.96 -8.83
C ARG A 7 39.33 43.70 -8.55
N LEU A 8 38.73 43.59 -7.36
CA LEU A 8 37.77 42.54 -7.06
C LEU A 8 36.50 42.80 -7.87
N SER A 9 36.28 42.00 -8.91
CA SER A 9 35.00 41.96 -9.63
C SER A 9 34.02 41.10 -8.83
N PRO A 10 32.79 41.55 -8.51
CA PRO A 10 31.80 40.69 -7.90
C PRO A 10 31.20 39.84 -9.01
N LEU A 11 31.64 38.58 -9.15
CA LEU A 11 30.85 37.59 -9.88
C LEU A 11 29.62 37.28 -9.01
N ALA A 12 28.53 37.97 -9.28
CA ALA A 12 27.23 37.64 -8.72
C ALA A 12 26.81 36.28 -9.29
N CYS A 13 27.02 35.20 -8.53
CA CYS A 13 26.44 33.90 -8.80
C CYS A 13 24.92 33.98 -8.59
N LEU A 14 24.19 34.27 -9.67
CA LEU A 14 22.74 34.20 -9.70
C LEU A 14 22.35 32.71 -9.68
N PHE A 15 22.12 32.15 -8.49
CA PHE A 15 21.51 30.83 -8.34
C PHE A 15 20.03 30.93 -8.71
N VAL A 16 19.72 30.66 -9.98
CA VAL A 16 18.34 30.45 -10.42
C VAL A 16 17.91 29.08 -9.92
N PHE A 17 17.18 29.05 -8.79
CA PHE A 17 16.39 27.88 -8.41
C PHE A 17 15.22 27.79 -9.38
N ALA A 18 15.41 27.05 -10.48
CA ALA A 18 14.32 26.62 -11.33
C ALA A 18 13.48 25.61 -10.53
N SER A 19 12.42 26.10 -9.89
CA SER A 19 11.38 25.26 -9.29
C SER A 19 10.69 24.51 -10.43
N THR A 20 11.20 23.33 -10.78
CA THR A 20 10.50 22.39 -11.64
C THR A 20 9.32 21.84 -10.86
N THR A 21 8.18 22.53 -10.90
CA THR A 21 6.90 21.91 -10.57
C THR A 21 6.63 20.86 -11.62
N THR A 22 7.08 19.64 -11.37
CA THR A 22 6.61 18.46 -12.10
C THR A 22 5.12 18.33 -11.79
N ALA A 23 4.28 18.88 -12.66
CA ALA A 23 2.86 18.57 -12.66
C ALA A 23 2.75 17.06 -12.89
N SER A 24 2.34 16.34 -11.85
CA SER A 24 2.00 14.93 -11.96
C SER A 24 0.90 14.83 -13.01
N PRO A 25 1.05 14.04 -14.09
CA PRO A 25 -0.04 13.84 -15.03
C PRO A 25 -1.21 13.22 -14.26
N ALA A 26 -2.24 14.02 -14.01
CA ALA A 26 -3.52 13.50 -13.54
C ALA A 26 -4.03 12.57 -14.64
N ALA A 27 -4.26 11.30 -14.28
CA ALA A 27 -4.56 10.23 -15.21
C ALA A 27 -5.88 10.52 -15.97
N ASP A 28 -5.80 10.64 -17.30
CA ASP A 28 -6.96 10.82 -18.20
C ASP A 28 -7.83 9.55 -18.36
N SER A 29 -7.48 8.45 -17.66
CA SER A 29 -8.23 7.19 -17.71
C SER A 29 -9.31 7.11 -16.62
N PRO A 30 -10.52 6.60 -16.92
CA PRO A 30 -11.54 6.34 -15.91
C PRO A 30 -11.06 5.45 -14.77
N ILE A 31 -11.50 5.75 -13.54
CA ILE A 31 -11.21 4.94 -12.35
C ILE A 31 -12.05 3.66 -12.38
N GLN A 32 -11.41 2.52 -12.13
CA GLN A 32 -12.12 1.25 -11.96
C GLN A 32 -12.63 1.13 -10.52
N VAL A 33 -13.96 1.10 -10.36
CA VAL A 33 -14.61 0.99 -9.06
C VAL A 33 -15.34 -0.35 -8.97
N PHE A 34 -15.01 -1.13 -7.94
CA PHE A 34 -15.66 -2.41 -7.65
C PHE A 34 -16.48 -2.28 -6.37
N ILE A 35 -17.79 -2.56 -6.45
CA ILE A 35 -18.69 -2.54 -5.30
C ILE A 35 -19.05 -3.98 -4.96
N LEU A 36 -18.68 -4.41 -3.75
CA LEU A 36 -19.07 -5.71 -3.18
C LEU A 36 -20.15 -5.48 -2.13
N ALA A 37 -21.34 -6.05 -2.34
CA ALA A 37 -22.48 -5.87 -1.43
C ALA A 37 -23.26 -7.17 -1.21
N GLY A 38 -23.42 -7.59 0.05
CA GLY A 38 -24.16 -8.79 0.42
C GLY A 38 -24.08 -9.08 1.92
N GLN A 39 -24.31 -10.32 2.31
CA GLN A 39 -24.38 -10.73 3.71
C GLN A 39 -22.99 -10.76 4.39
N SER A 40 -22.98 -11.11 5.69
CA SER A 40 -21.87 -11.01 6.64
C SER A 40 -20.54 -11.70 6.28
N ASN A 41 -20.42 -12.34 5.10
CA ASN A 41 -19.21 -13.01 4.63
C ASN A 41 -18.74 -12.51 3.25
N MET A 42 -19.17 -11.33 2.81
CA MET A 42 -18.74 -10.72 1.55
C MET A 42 -17.26 -10.31 1.56
N GLU A 43 -16.76 -9.91 2.74
CA GLU A 43 -15.36 -9.51 2.94
C GLU A 43 -14.39 -10.70 2.87
N GLY A 44 -14.90 -11.92 3.01
CA GLY A 44 -14.12 -13.15 3.03
C GLY A 44 -13.74 -13.59 4.44
N GLN A 45 -12.61 -14.29 4.56
CA GLN A 45 -12.24 -14.96 5.81
C GLN A 45 -11.80 -13.96 6.89
N GLY A 46 -12.70 -13.65 7.82
CA GLY A 46 -12.43 -12.71 8.93
C GLY A 46 -11.38 -13.17 9.96
N VAL A 47 -10.98 -14.45 9.94
CA VAL A 47 -9.85 -14.97 10.74
C VAL A 47 -8.71 -15.35 9.81
N VAL A 48 -7.52 -14.80 10.08
CA VAL A 48 -6.34 -15.08 9.26
C VAL A 48 -5.74 -16.44 9.61
N ALA A 49 -5.35 -16.64 10.89
CA ALA A 49 -4.55 -17.79 11.29
C ALA A 49 -4.91 -18.42 12.66
N TYR A 50 -5.85 -17.86 13.43
CA TYR A 50 -6.22 -18.46 14.72
C TYR A 50 -6.79 -19.87 14.53
N ASP A 51 -6.38 -20.80 15.40
CA ASP A 51 -6.60 -22.23 15.23
C ASP A 51 -6.99 -22.97 16.53
N HIS A 52 -7.32 -22.26 17.61
CA HIS A 52 -7.72 -22.90 18.87
C HIS A 52 -8.80 -23.98 18.63
N PRO A 53 -8.61 -25.22 19.11
CA PRO A 53 -9.48 -26.35 18.77
C PRO A 53 -10.97 -26.09 19.07
N LYS A 54 -11.26 -25.46 20.22
CA LYS A 54 -12.63 -25.16 20.68
C LYS A 54 -13.23 -23.87 20.10
N TYR A 55 -12.42 -22.83 19.89
CA TYR A 55 -12.91 -21.46 19.63
C TYR A 55 -12.74 -21.03 18.17
N TYR A 56 -11.88 -21.73 17.41
CA TYR A 56 -11.58 -21.44 16.00
C TYR A 56 -11.61 -22.70 15.13
N ASN A 57 -12.35 -23.75 15.52
CA ASN A 57 -12.55 -24.96 14.72
C ASN A 57 -11.24 -25.62 14.24
N GLY A 58 -10.18 -25.58 15.05
CA GLY A 58 -8.86 -26.09 14.65
C GLY A 58 -8.27 -25.36 13.43
N GLY A 59 -8.67 -24.12 13.19
CA GLY A 59 -8.27 -23.30 12.04
C GLY A 59 -9.04 -23.59 10.75
N LYS A 60 -9.95 -24.58 10.73
CA LYS A 60 -10.73 -24.90 9.52
C LYS A 60 -11.62 -23.72 9.12
N GLY A 61 -11.43 -23.25 7.89
CA GLY A 61 -12.15 -22.11 7.33
C GLY A 61 -11.41 -20.78 7.42
N ASN A 62 -10.34 -20.65 8.21
CA ASN A 62 -9.55 -19.41 8.23
C ASN A 62 -8.78 -19.19 6.91
N LEU A 63 -8.17 -18.01 6.72
CA LEU A 63 -7.45 -17.69 5.49
C LEU A 63 -6.31 -18.68 5.22
N VAL A 64 -5.46 -18.96 6.22
CA VAL A 64 -4.33 -19.90 6.07
C VAL A 64 -4.79 -21.31 5.68
N TRP A 65 -5.91 -21.78 6.23
CA TRP A 65 -6.51 -23.06 5.87
C TRP A 65 -7.07 -23.03 4.45
N SER A 66 -7.76 -21.96 4.08
CA SER A 66 -8.34 -21.78 2.74
C SER A 66 -7.28 -21.76 1.66
N MET A 67 -6.13 -21.12 1.92
CA MET A 67 -4.98 -21.09 1.02
C MET A 67 -4.40 -22.48 0.71
N LYS A 68 -4.70 -23.49 1.53
CA LYS A 68 -4.25 -24.88 1.34
C LYS A 68 -5.35 -25.80 0.80
N ASN A 69 -6.61 -25.56 1.19
CA ASN A 69 -7.68 -26.55 1.05
C ASN A 69 -8.87 -26.08 0.20
N SER A 70 -9.02 -24.78 -0.08
CA SER A 70 -10.17 -24.29 -0.84
C SER A 70 -9.98 -24.50 -2.35
N LYS A 71 -11.09 -24.50 -3.10
CA LYS A 71 -11.06 -24.49 -4.58
C LYS A 71 -10.37 -23.23 -5.14
N SER A 72 -10.34 -22.14 -4.38
CA SER A 72 -9.71 -20.87 -4.74
C SER A 72 -8.26 -20.76 -4.27
N ALA A 73 -7.65 -21.82 -3.72
CA ALA A 73 -6.28 -21.80 -3.21
C ALA A 73 -5.26 -21.21 -4.20
N ALA A 74 -5.39 -21.54 -5.49
CA ALA A 74 -4.53 -21.01 -6.54
C ALA A 74 -4.62 -19.48 -6.68
N LEU A 75 -5.81 -18.91 -6.50
CA LEU A 75 -6.04 -17.47 -6.59
C LEU A 75 -5.40 -16.71 -5.43
N MET A 76 -5.19 -17.36 -4.28
CA MET A 76 -4.65 -16.73 -3.06
C MET A 76 -3.12 -16.83 -2.94
N LYS A 77 -2.43 -17.50 -3.87
CA LYS A 77 -0.97 -17.67 -3.82
C LYS A 77 -0.21 -16.36 -3.69
N HIS A 78 -0.70 -15.30 -4.35
CA HIS A 78 -0.08 -13.97 -4.36
C HIS A 78 -0.09 -13.27 -2.98
N LEU A 79 -0.85 -13.77 -2.00
CA LEU A 79 -0.88 -13.18 -0.66
C LEU A 79 0.40 -13.46 0.14
N ARG A 80 1.20 -14.44 -0.28
CA ARG A 80 2.48 -14.78 0.34
C ARG A 80 3.62 -14.63 -0.66
N ASP A 81 4.75 -14.14 -0.19
CA ASP A 81 5.98 -14.06 -1.00
C ASP A 81 6.66 -15.44 -1.12
N GLY A 82 7.77 -15.49 -1.86
CA GLY A 82 8.57 -16.72 -2.03
C GLY A 82 9.20 -17.25 -0.74
N ALA A 83 9.30 -16.43 0.31
CA ALA A 83 9.76 -16.82 1.65
C ALA A 83 8.61 -17.23 2.58
N GLY A 84 7.36 -17.18 2.10
CA GLY A 84 6.17 -17.50 2.88
C GLY A 84 5.74 -16.39 3.84
N LYS A 85 6.24 -15.16 3.72
CA LYS A 85 5.77 -13.99 4.48
C LYS A 85 4.56 -13.36 3.81
N TRP A 86 3.75 -12.60 4.56
CA TRP A 86 2.66 -11.83 3.97
C TRP A 86 3.22 -10.74 3.06
N VAL A 87 2.63 -10.60 1.87
CA VAL A 87 2.97 -9.51 0.97
C VAL A 87 2.37 -8.23 1.53
N GLU A 88 3.21 -7.22 1.72
CA GLU A 88 2.82 -5.85 2.03
C GLU A 88 2.74 -5.03 0.74
N ARG A 89 1.77 -4.13 0.66
CA ARG A 89 1.52 -3.30 -0.52
C ARG A 89 1.39 -1.84 -0.10
N ASP A 90 2.32 -1.02 -0.58
CA ASP A 90 2.33 0.43 -0.35
C ASP A 90 1.40 1.19 -1.31
N ASP A 91 0.96 0.51 -2.38
CA ASP A 91 0.01 1.03 -3.38
C ASP A 91 -1.47 0.75 -3.03
N VAL A 92 -1.74 0.19 -1.86
CA VAL A 92 -3.09 -0.12 -1.36
C VAL A 92 -3.35 0.65 -0.08
N ARG A 93 -4.54 1.24 0.03
CA ARG A 93 -5.05 1.85 1.27
C ARG A 93 -6.38 1.22 1.62
N ILE A 94 -6.55 0.86 2.88
CA ILE A 94 -7.80 0.29 3.40
C ILE A 94 -8.39 1.27 4.42
N SER A 95 -9.69 1.50 4.33
CA SER A 95 -10.44 2.19 5.37
C SER A 95 -11.69 1.40 5.73
N PHE A 96 -11.92 1.20 7.03
CA PHE A 96 -13.05 0.45 7.54
C PHE A 96 -13.79 1.29 8.59
N LYS A 97 -15.12 1.33 8.51
CA LYS A 97 -15.95 2.03 9.50
C LYS A 97 -16.47 1.02 10.53
N ASP A 98 -15.93 1.09 11.74
CA ASP A 98 -16.50 0.44 12.91
C ASP A 98 -17.64 1.32 13.48
N GLN A 99 -18.40 0.82 14.44
CA GLN A 99 -19.51 1.53 15.08
C GLN A 99 -19.10 2.88 15.68
N ARG A 100 -17.84 3.04 16.07
CA ARG A 100 -17.34 4.21 16.82
C ARG A 100 -16.44 5.12 16.00
N GLU A 101 -15.72 4.58 15.03
CA GLU A 101 -14.64 5.29 14.35
C GLU A 101 -14.36 4.72 12.96
N VAL A 102 -13.74 5.53 12.10
CA VAL A 102 -13.14 5.07 10.86
C VAL A 102 -11.69 4.70 11.16
N ARG A 103 -11.32 3.45 10.85
CA ARG A 103 -9.95 2.94 10.91
C ARG A 103 -9.33 2.93 9.53
N THR A 104 -8.02 3.12 9.48
CA THR A 104 -7.24 3.11 8.25
C THR A 104 -6.01 2.24 8.40
N GLY A 105 -5.59 1.58 7.32
CA GLY A 105 -4.38 0.78 7.24
C GLY A 105 -3.88 0.64 5.81
#